data_AF-A0A7C7GNN9-F1
#
_entry.id   AF-A0A7C7GNN9-F1
#
_cell.length_a   1.000
_cell.length_b   1.000
_cell.length_c   1.000
_cell.angle_alpha   90.00
_cell.angle_beta   90.00
_cell.angle_gamma   90.00
#
_symmetry.space_group_name_H-M   'P 1'
#
loop_
_entity.id
_entity.type
_entity.pdbx_description
1 polymer ?
#
loop_
_entity_poly.entity_id
_entity_poly.type
_entity_poly.pdbx_seq_one_letter_code
_entity_poly.pdbx_strand_id
1 'polypeptide(L)'
;MGLWLLIFIMTDLGIAAIGSLVAGITLRARMSEVLLPILLFPLVSPLLIAAVKSTDAILMGLPFEEWKIWAAIIFTFVIAFSVTGVLIFEYVSEE
;
A
#
# COMPACT_ATOMS: atom_id res chain seq x y z
N MET A 1 -13.17 -7.28 -17.47
CA MET A 1 -13.22 -5.82 -17.20
C MET A 1 -13.09 -5.48 -15.71
N GLY A 2 -13.87 -6.08 -14.80
CA GLY A 2 -13.90 -5.65 -13.37
C GLY A 2 -12.65 -5.90 -12.52
N LEU A 3 -11.85 -6.92 -12.84
CA LEU A 3 -10.63 -7.26 -12.07
C LEU A 3 -9.60 -6.12 -12.03
N TRP A 4 -9.48 -5.36 -13.12
CA TRP A 4 -8.62 -4.17 -13.20
C TRP A 4 -8.99 -3.09 -12.21
N LEU A 5 -10.27 -2.78 -12.13
CA LEU A 5 -10.80 -1.76 -11.22
C LEU A 5 -10.57 -2.19 -9.77
N LEU A 6 -10.73 -3.48 -9.47
CA LEU A 6 -10.43 -4.00 -8.14
C LEU A 6 -8.95 -3.83 -7.80
N ILE A 7 -8.02 -4.19 -8.68
CA ILE A 7 -6.58 -4.01 -8.46
C ILE A 7 -6.23 -2.53 -8.30
N PHE A 8 -6.82 -1.67 -9.13
CA PHE A 8 -6.62 -0.22 -9.04
C PHE A 8 -7.06 0.34 -7.69
N ILE A 9 -8.31 0.08 -7.28
CA ILE A 9 -8.87 0.57 -6.02
C ILE A 9 -8.10 0.01 -4.82
N MET A 10 -7.76 -1.28 -4.82
CA MET A 10 -7.00 -1.88 -3.73
C MET A 10 -5.58 -1.30 -3.62
N THR A 11 -4.94 -1.04 -4.76
CA THR A 11 -3.61 -0.42 -4.77
C THR A 11 -3.66 1.02 -4.27
N ASP A 12 -4.67 1.79 -4.70
CA ASP A 12 -4.90 3.16 -4.22
C ASP A 12 -5.13 3.20 -2.70
N LEU A 13 -5.98 2.32 -2.17
CA LEU A 13 -6.19 2.17 -0.73
C LEU A 13 -4.91 1.81 0.02
N GLY A 14 -4.07 0.93 -0.55
CA GLY A 14 -2.79 0.56 0.04
C GLY A 14 -1.83 1.75 0.10
N ILE A 15 -1.74 2.54 -0.98
CA ILE A 15 -0.92 3.75 -1.02
C ILE A 15 -1.44 4.78 -0.02
N ALA A 16 -2.75 5.00 0.04
CA ALA A 16 -3.38 5.90 0.99
C ALA A 16 -3.09 5.48 2.44
N ALA A 17 -3.23 4.19 2.77
CA ALA A 17 -2.96 3.66 4.11
C ALA A 17 -1.48 3.84 4.52
N ILE A 18 -0.54 3.50 3.64
CA ILE A 18 0.90 3.70 3.88
C ILE A 18 1.22 5.19 4.03
N GLY A 19 0.67 6.02 3.12
CA GLY A 19 0.83 7.47 3.11
C GLY A 19 0.37 8.12 4.40
N SER A 20 -0.86 7.82 4.82
CA SER A 20 -1.44 8.32 6.06
C SER A 20 -0.65 7.87 7.29
N LEU A 21 -0.24 6.60 7.34
CA LEU A 21 0.55 6.08 8.46
C LEU A 21 1.89 6.81 8.54
N VAL A 22 2.67 6.83 7.45
CA VAL A 22 3.99 7.47 7.44
C VAL A 22 3.91 8.96 7.72
N ALA A 23 2.90 9.67 7.18
CA ALA A 23 2.66 11.07 7.51
C ALA A 23 2.39 11.27 9.01
N GLY A 24 1.57 10.41 9.63
CA GLY A 24 1.26 10.46 11.05
C GLY A 24 2.50 10.31 11.94
N ILE A 25 3.32 9.29 11.72
CA ILE A 25 4.55 9.06 12.51
C ILE A 25 5.67 10.08 12.23
N THR A 26 5.74 10.65 11.02
CA THR A 26 6.79 11.62 10.67
C THR A 26 6.44 13.05 11.07
N LEU A 27 5.17 13.36 11.39
CA LEU A 27 4.68 14.71 11.66
C LEU A 27 5.51 15.47 12.73
N ARG A 28 6.02 14.74 13.74
CA ARG A 28 6.78 15.30 14.87
C ARG A 28 8.28 14.97 14.82
N ALA A 29 8.75 14.28 13.78
CA ALA A 29 10.15 13.88 13.65
C ALA A 29 11.04 15.04 13.19
N ARG A 30 12.26 15.16 13.75
CA ARG A 30 13.28 16.05 13.18
C ARG A 30 13.68 15.49 11.81
N MET A 31 13.67 16.32 10.78
CA MET A 31 13.85 15.94 9.36
C MET A 31 12.68 15.14 8.73
N SER A 32 11.44 15.44 9.11
CA SER A 32 10.21 14.85 8.53
C SER A 32 10.19 14.89 6.98
N GLU A 33 10.65 15.97 6.36
CA GLU A 33 10.73 16.14 4.91
C GLU A 33 11.64 15.13 4.21
N VAL A 34 12.65 14.61 4.92
CA VAL A 34 13.59 13.60 4.40
C VAL A 34 13.12 12.19 4.76
N LEU A 35 12.57 12.02 5.97
CA LEU A 35 12.05 10.74 6.46
C LEU A 35 10.86 10.24 5.64
N LEU A 36 9.95 11.14 5.28
CA LEU A 36 8.74 10.79 4.52
C LEU A 36 9.07 10.06 3.21
N PRO A 37 9.87 10.61 2.28
CA PRO A 37 10.23 9.90 1.05
C PRO A 37 11.10 8.66 1.29
N ILE A 38 12.03 8.70 2.27
CA ILE A 38 12.88 7.56 2.62
C ILE A 38 12.08 6.36 3.13
N LEU A 39 10.97 6.59 3.83
CA LEU A 39 10.09 5.53 4.32
C LEU A 39 9.02 5.15 3.30
N LEU A 40 8.40 6.13 2.64
CA LEU A 40 7.36 5.87 1.64
C LEU A 40 7.88 5.03 0.48
N PHE A 41 9.06 5.36 -0.07
CA PHE A 41 9.59 4.65 -1.23
C PHE A 41 9.73 3.14 -1.02
N PRO A 42 10.47 2.64 0.00
CA PRO A 42 10.61 1.20 0.23
C PRO A 42 9.29 0.53 0.58
N LEU A 43 8.36 1.21 1.26
CA LEU A 43 7.06 0.64 1.63
C LEU A 43 6.10 0.55 0.43
N VAL A 44 6.05 1.58 -0.40
CA VAL A 44 5.16 1.64 -1.57
C VAL A 44 5.69 0.78 -2.73
N SER A 45 7.02 0.63 -2.85
CA SER A 45 7.63 -0.13 -3.95
C SER A 45 7.11 -1.57 -4.14
N PRO A 46 7.01 -2.45 -3.11
CA PRO A 46 6.45 -3.79 -3.29
C PRO A 46 4.98 -3.77 -3.70
N LEU A 47 4.20 -2.83 -3.17
CA LEU A 47 2.78 -2.65 -3.55
C LEU A 47 2.65 -2.27 -5.03
N LEU A 48 3.47 -1.33 -5.50
CA LEU A 48 3.50 -0.93 -6.92
C LEU A 48 3.97 -2.06 -7.83
N ILE A 49 5.00 -2.82 -7.43
CA ILE A 49 5.47 -3.98 -8.20
C ILE A 49 4.34 -5.00 -8.35
N ALA A 50 3.63 -5.30 -7.26
CA ALA A 50 2.50 -6.22 -7.27
C ALA A 50 1.33 -5.69 -8.13
N ALA A 51 1.05 -4.40 -8.08
CA ALA A 51 0.04 -3.76 -8.92
C ALA A 51 0.38 -3.86 -10.41
N VAL A 52 1.63 -3.53 -10.80
CA VAL A 52 2.10 -3.64 -12.19
C VAL A 52 2.07 -5.09 -12.68
N LYS A 53 2.50 -6.06 -11.86
CA LYS A 53 2.48 -7.48 -12.23
C LYS A 53 1.07 -8.06 -12.35
N SER A 54 0.18 -7.71 -11.42
CA SER A 54 -1.23 -8.10 -11.50
C SER A 54 -1.88 -7.48 -12.73
N THR A 55 -1.59 -6.21 -12.98
CA THR A 55 -2.03 -5.46 -14.15
C THR A 55 -1.57 -6.20 -15.41
N ASP A 56 -0.26 -6.30 -15.67
CA ASP A 56 0.29 -6.98 -16.85
C ASP A 56 -0.35 -8.38 -17.12
N ALA A 57 -0.48 -9.20 -16.09
CA ALA A 57 -1.10 -10.53 -16.19
C ALA A 57 -2.58 -10.49 -16.62
N ILE A 58 -3.37 -9.54 -16.11
CA ILE A 58 -4.77 -9.39 -16.55
C ILE A 58 -4.81 -8.89 -18.01
N LEU A 59 -3.85 -8.06 -18.47
CA LEU A 59 -3.84 -7.52 -19.86
C LEU A 59 -3.50 -8.63 -20.85
N MET A 60 -2.62 -9.54 -20.44
CA MET A 60 -2.28 -10.75 -21.19
C MET A 60 -3.36 -11.83 -21.12
N GLY A 61 -4.38 -11.68 -20.28
CA GLY A 61 -5.45 -12.67 -20.11
C GLY A 61 -4.98 -13.95 -19.41
N LEU A 62 -3.94 -13.87 -18.58
CA LEU A 62 -3.42 -15.01 -17.84
C LEU A 62 -4.41 -15.50 -16.76
N PRO A 63 -4.46 -16.81 -16.50
CA PRO A 63 -5.29 -17.36 -15.44
C PRO A 63 -4.86 -16.84 -14.06
N PHE A 64 -5.81 -16.69 -13.14
CA PHE A 64 -5.58 -16.12 -11.80
C PHE A 64 -4.47 -16.84 -11.01
N GLU A 65 -4.34 -18.16 -11.19
CA GLU A 65 -3.31 -18.96 -10.51
C GLU A 65 -1.88 -18.49 -10.78
N GLU A 66 -1.62 -17.87 -11.93
CA GLU A 66 -0.29 -17.38 -12.30
C GLU A 66 0.09 -16.06 -11.61
N TRP A 67 -0.90 -15.27 -11.20
CA TRP A 67 -0.67 -13.93 -10.62
C TRP A 67 -1.29 -13.73 -9.23
N LYS A 68 -1.91 -14.77 -8.65
CA LYS A 68 -2.52 -14.74 -7.31
C LYS A 68 -1.59 -14.21 -6.21
N ILE A 69 -0.28 -14.46 -6.31
CA ILE A 69 0.70 -14.00 -5.32
C ILE A 69 0.78 -12.46 -5.30
N TRP A 70 0.68 -11.82 -6.46
CA TRP A 70 0.71 -10.37 -6.58
C TRP A 70 -0.58 -9.75 -6.04
N ALA A 71 -1.73 -10.36 -6.32
CA ALA A 71 -3.00 -9.97 -5.70
C ALA A 71 -2.95 -10.10 -4.16
N ALA A 72 -2.37 -11.19 -3.64
CA ALA A 72 -2.23 -11.42 -2.21
C ALA A 72 -1.31 -10.39 -1.55
N ILE A 73 -0.22 -9.97 -2.21
CA ILE A 73 0.64 -8.89 -1.72
C ILE A 73 -0.17 -7.59 -1.59
N ILE A 74 -0.91 -7.18 -2.63
CA ILE A 74 -1.73 -5.97 -2.58
C ILE A 74 -2.71 -6.02 -1.39
N PHE A 75 -3.44 -7.13 -1.26
CA PHE A 75 -4.42 -7.30 -0.19
C PHE A 75 -3.78 -7.29 1.20
N THR A 76 -2.62 -7.93 1.35
CA THR A 76 -1.85 -7.94 2.59
C THR A 76 -1.41 -6.54 2.98
N PHE A 77 -0.93 -5.74 2.02
CA PHE A 77 -0.53 -4.36 2.27
C PHE A 77 -1.71 -3.50 2.72
N VAL A 78 -2.86 -3.59 2.04
CA VAL A 78 -4.08 -2.86 2.45
C VAL A 78 -4.43 -3.19 3.91
N ILE A 79 -4.55 -4.47 4.24
CA ILE A 79 -4.92 -4.88 5.60
C ILE A 79 -3.85 -4.48 6.61
N ALA A 80 -2.58 -4.81 6.36
CA ALA A 80 -1.51 -4.60 7.32
C ALA A 80 -1.35 -3.12 7.67
N PHE A 81 -1.30 -2.23 6.67
CA PHE A 81 -1.11 -0.80 6.91
C PHE A 81 -2.36 -0.14 7.45
N SER A 82 -3.57 -0.52 7.01
CA SER A 82 -4.80 0.01 7.60
C SER A 82 -4.99 -0.41 9.06
N VAL A 83 -4.79 -1.71 9.38
CA VAL A 83 -4.89 -2.20 10.77
C VAL A 83 -3.82 -1.57 11.64
N THR A 84 -2.57 -1.51 11.18
CA THR A 84 -1.49 -0.85 11.92
C THR A 84 -1.81 0.63 12.14
N GLY A 85 -2.35 1.32 11.13
CA GLY A 85 -2.77 2.71 11.24
C GLY A 85 -3.83 2.92 12.31
N VAL A 86 -4.86 2.06 12.36
CA VAL A 86 -5.90 2.11 13.40
C VAL A 86 -5.32 1.82 14.79
N LEU A 87 -4.45 0.82 14.94
CA LEU A 87 -3.84 0.47 16.22
C LEU A 87 -2.91 1.55 16.77
N ILE A 88 -2.20 2.27 15.88
CA ILE A 88 -1.27 3.34 16.26
C ILE A 88 -2.00 4.70 16.36
N PHE A 89 -3.22 4.81 15.82
CA PHE A 89 -3.96 6.07 15.79
C PHE A 89 -4.12 6.70 17.17
N GLU A 90 -4.45 5.92 18.20
CA GLU A 90 -4.57 6.42 19.58
C GLU A 90 -3.25 7.02 20.06
N TYR A 91 -2.12 6.35 19.84
CA TYR A 91 -0.79 6.86 20.22
C TYR A 91 -0.36 8.12 19.46
N VAL A 92 -0.84 8.32 18.24
CA VAL A 92 -0.52 9.49 17.41
C VAL A 92 -1.48 10.65 17.69
N SER A 93 -2.73 10.34 18.04
CA SER A 93 -3.80 11.31 18.28
C SER A 93 -3.91 11.75 19.74
N GLU A 94 -3.39 10.98 20.70
CA GLU A 94 -3.36 11.36 22.11
C GLU A 94 -2.23 12.38 22.31
N GLU A 95 -2.54 13.65 21.97
CA GLU A 95 -1.91 14.98 22.22
C GLU A 95 -2.10 15.91 21.01
#